data_AF-A0A1F6WPP2-F1
#
_entry.id   AF-A0A1F6WPP2-F1
#
_cell.length_a   1.000
_cell.length_b   1.000
_cell.length_c   1.000
_cell.angle_alpha   90.00
_cell.angle_beta   90.00
_cell.angle_gamma   90.00
#
_symmetry.space_group_name_H-M   'P 1'
#
loop_
_entity.id
_entity.type
_entity.pdbx_description
1 polymer ?
#
loop_
_entity_poly.entity_id
_entity_poly.type
_entity_poly.pdbx_seq_one_letter_code
_entity_poly.pdbx_strand_id
1 'polypeptide(L)'
;MEQSDILGGRSIEGLPNVKENFLTLEENIDYETVLLNENIKSEHPYQEFAVFISPSLGEKELEIEAPHWRTITHKDIFTSLKNPYNKILDEDCFFEVNTKGIGYTKASALGQNIEDEVYWSAEDQSNEHDHGWKVFGLSSKVDYFLYKNQDIMDKSLFLHSKGLRTEVYWAVEKLKRIPYRGEMQTTKELKNIGVIPDDRSYQPHMAQRVMKTNSRIEELYRSDERREELFVKMFEAYNKEAEFDRYSSLNIESITDQRKFQEEFIKRMGSNLAVLFCNGYMHTALHSSNITLAAEIADIGPMMHISQDEKNKMGWNTMYKGLNYGHIKDIRDTCYGLRYLRRSFRYLGKARLDSEDYFNSFKNGINEYLDENKNDISDERRGVFLWWSETIARKIFIENINLPSLEKDDTLSFSDWGIDEEIL
;
A
#
# COMPACT_ATOMS: atom_id res chain seq x y z
N MET A 1 4.83 -27.26 1.58
CA MET A 1 5.09 -26.19 0.60
C MET A 1 6.12 -26.72 -0.37
N GLU A 2 5.82 -26.75 -1.66
CA GLU A 2 6.82 -27.06 -2.67
C GLU A 2 7.83 -25.90 -2.76
N GLN A 3 9.06 -26.18 -3.18
CA GLN A 3 10.15 -25.18 -3.24
C GLN A 3 9.81 -24.00 -4.17
N SER A 4 8.97 -24.24 -5.19
CA SER A 4 8.40 -23.23 -6.09
C SER A 4 7.41 -22.27 -5.40
N ASP A 5 6.66 -22.74 -4.39
CA ASP A 5 5.76 -21.89 -3.61
C ASP A 5 6.56 -20.95 -2.71
N ILE A 6 7.71 -21.40 -2.19
CA ILE A 6 8.59 -20.61 -1.30
C ILE A 6 9.18 -19.39 -2.02
N LEU A 7 9.36 -19.45 -3.35
CA LEU A 7 9.92 -18.36 -4.15
C LEU A 7 8.89 -17.30 -4.58
N GLY A 8 7.58 -17.64 -4.59
CA GLY A 8 6.52 -16.69 -4.92
C GLY A 8 6.35 -15.59 -3.85
N GLY A 9 6.33 -14.32 -4.24
CA GLY A 9 6.29 -13.17 -3.30
C GLY A 9 5.07 -13.08 -2.35
N ARG A 10 4.04 -13.93 -2.53
CA ARG A 10 2.81 -13.99 -1.72
C ARG A 10 2.74 -15.17 -0.74
N SER A 11 3.67 -16.13 -0.77
CA SER A 11 3.49 -17.42 -0.08
C SER A 11 3.64 -17.46 1.45
N ILE A 12 3.73 -16.30 2.10
CA ILE A 12 4.05 -16.22 3.53
C ILE A 12 3.12 -15.29 4.31
N GLU A 13 1.96 -14.98 3.74
CA GLU A 13 0.88 -14.34 4.47
C GLU A 13 0.44 -15.22 5.65
N GLY A 14 0.25 -14.62 6.83
CA GLY A 14 -0.16 -15.34 8.03
C GLY A 14 0.99 -15.95 8.85
N LEU A 15 2.25 -15.81 8.41
CA LEU A 15 3.41 -16.14 9.25
C LEU A 15 3.50 -15.21 10.49
N PRO A 16 4.08 -15.68 11.59
CA PRO A 16 4.34 -14.84 12.76
C PRO A 16 5.42 -13.80 12.46
N ASN A 17 5.47 -12.75 13.28
CA ASN A 17 6.57 -11.80 13.25
C ASN A 17 7.86 -12.47 13.72
N VAL A 18 8.97 -12.11 13.10
CA VAL A 18 10.31 -12.56 13.50
C VAL A 18 11.18 -11.35 13.77
N LYS A 19 12.23 -11.55 14.55
CA LYS A 19 13.24 -10.52 14.76
C LYS A 19 14.48 -10.83 13.95
N GLU A 20 15.14 -9.77 13.50
CA GLU A 20 16.39 -9.86 12.75
C GLU A 20 17.27 -8.65 13.05
N ASN A 21 18.58 -8.79 12.84
CA ASN A 21 19.52 -7.70 13.01
C ASN A 21 19.55 -6.80 11.78
N PHE A 22 19.56 -5.50 12.06
CA PHE A 22 19.65 -4.42 11.08
C PHE A 22 20.86 -3.56 11.37
N LEU A 23 21.53 -3.14 10.30
CA LEU A 23 22.57 -2.14 10.32
C LEU A 23 21.95 -0.77 10.07
N THR A 24 22.30 0.22 10.89
CA THR A 24 22.00 1.63 10.62
C THR A 24 22.97 2.14 9.57
N LEU A 25 22.45 2.77 8.53
CA LEU A 25 23.26 3.31 7.44
C LEU A 25 23.66 4.76 7.75
N GLU A 26 24.86 5.16 7.32
CA GLU A 26 25.37 6.52 7.51
C GLU A 26 25.18 7.39 6.27
N GLU A 27 24.59 8.58 6.44
CA GLU A 27 24.41 9.55 5.35
C GLU A 27 25.77 10.03 4.81
N ASN A 28 25.87 10.20 3.51
CA ASN A 28 27.07 10.53 2.73
C ASN A 28 28.11 9.40 2.61
N ILE A 29 28.08 8.39 3.49
CA ILE A 29 28.96 7.22 3.45
C ILE A 29 28.27 6.05 2.74
N ASP A 30 27.13 5.62 3.27
CA ASP A 30 26.40 4.45 2.77
C ASP A 30 25.22 4.83 1.86
N TYR A 31 24.69 6.04 2.00
CA TYR A 31 23.66 6.58 1.11
C TYR A 31 23.80 8.09 0.87
N GLU A 32 22.96 8.63 0.00
CA GLU A 32 22.78 10.06 -0.26
C GLU A 32 21.29 10.35 -0.37
N THR A 33 20.80 11.32 0.40
CA THR A 33 19.41 11.78 0.32
C THR A 33 19.20 12.53 -0.99
N VAL A 34 18.29 12.06 -1.83
CA VAL A 34 18.01 12.64 -3.15
C VAL A 34 16.67 13.37 -3.22
N LEU A 35 15.73 13.04 -2.34
CA LEU A 35 14.50 13.78 -2.10
C LEU A 35 14.26 13.86 -0.58
N LEU A 36 13.88 15.04 -0.10
CA LEU A 36 13.54 15.27 1.31
C LEU A 36 12.28 16.13 1.39
N ASN A 37 11.29 15.66 2.13
CA ASN A 37 10.06 16.40 2.41
C ASN A 37 10.22 17.21 3.69
N GLU A 38 10.63 18.47 3.55
CA GLU A 38 10.80 19.40 4.68
C GLU A 38 9.49 19.76 5.39
N ASN A 39 8.33 19.41 4.81
CA ASN A 39 7.03 19.65 5.43
C ASN A 39 6.65 18.59 6.48
N ILE A 40 7.40 17.49 6.55
CA ILE A 40 7.23 16.47 7.60
C ILE A 40 8.08 16.85 8.80
N LYS A 41 7.45 16.94 9.97
CA LYS A 41 8.09 17.21 11.25
C LYS A 41 8.00 16.00 12.16
N SER A 42 9.06 15.77 12.91
CA SER A 42 9.11 14.76 13.97
C SER A 42 10.17 15.16 14.99
N GLU A 43 10.09 14.58 16.19
CA GLU A 43 11.16 14.67 17.19
C GLU A 43 12.39 13.85 16.78
N HIS A 44 12.18 12.85 15.92
CA HIS A 44 13.24 12.00 15.36
C HIS A 44 13.69 12.53 13.99
N PRO A 45 15.00 12.58 13.70
CA PRO A 45 15.49 12.82 12.34
C PRO A 45 15.22 11.61 11.44
N TYR A 46 14.92 11.84 10.15
CA TYR A 46 14.61 10.74 9.21
C TYR A 46 15.77 9.73 9.06
N GLN A 47 17.01 10.21 9.25
CA GLN A 47 18.22 9.40 9.18
C GLN A 47 18.23 8.23 10.18
N GLU A 48 17.53 8.34 11.32
CA GLU A 48 17.42 7.23 12.30
C GLU A 48 16.71 5.99 11.74
N PHE A 49 15.94 6.16 10.65
CA PHE A 49 15.16 5.09 10.02
C PHE A 49 15.85 4.51 8.78
N ALA A 50 17.02 5.03 8.40
CA ALA A 50 17.86 4.51 7.33
C ALA A 50 18.57 3.23 7.79
N VAL A 51 17.94 2.08 7.56
CA VAL A 51 18.46 0.77 8.00
C VAL A 51 18.43 -0.26 6.88
N PHE A 52 19.30 -1.27 7.00
CA PHE A 52 19.37 -2.39 6.06
C PHE A 52 19.53 -3.71 6.81
N ILE A 53 18.89 -4.78 6.34
CA ILE A 53 18.99 -6.10 6.96
C ILE A 53 20.43 -6.63 6.90
N SER A 54 20.95 -7.06 8.04
CA SER A 54 22.31 -7.60 8.14
C SER A 54 22.46 -8.42 9.42
N PRO A 55 22.33 -9.76 9.38
CA PRO A 55 22.46 -10.59 10.57
C PRO A 55 23.81 -10.45 11.28
N SER A 56 24.90 -10.37 10.52
CA SER A 56 26.28 -10.36 11.05
C SER A 56 26.77 -8.98 11.49
N LEU A 57 26.49 -7.92 10.71
CA LEU A 57 26.89 -6.54 11.05
C LEU A 57 25.84 -5.76 11.83
N GLY A 58 24.62 -6.27 11.94
CA GLY A 58 23.52 -5.50 12.48
C GLY A 58 23.70 -5.20 13.97
N GLU A 59 23.45 -3.96 14.33
CA GLU A 59 23.64 -3.43 15.68
C GLU A 59 22.30 -3.30 16.43
N LYS A 60 21.18 -3.38 15.69
CA LYS A 60 19.82 -3.20 16.21
C LYS A 60 18.95 -4.37 15.79
N GLU A 61 18.27 -4.98 16.75
CA GLU A 61 17.26 -5.99 16.50
C GLU A 61 15.92 -5.30 16.19
N LEU A 62 15.33 -5.57 15.02
CA LEU A 62 14.03 -5.04 14.61
C LEU A 62 13.06 -6.17 14.26
N GLU A 63 11.77 -5.91 14.47
CA GLU A 63 10.69 -6.85 14.17
C GLU A 63 10.26 -6.77 12.70
N ILE A 64 10.41 -7.87 11.97
CA ILE A 64 9.88 -8.06 10.62
C ILE A 64 8.41 -8.49 10.74
N GLU A 65 7.52 -7.66 10.19
CA GLU A 65 6.08 -7.92 10.17
C GLU A 65 5.68 -8.64 8.88
N ALA A 66 5.08 -9.82 8.95
CA ALA A 66 4.49 -10.46 7.77
C ALA A 66 3.17 -9.75 7.38
N PRO A 67 2.89 -9.40 6.10
CA PRO A 67 3.55 -9.90 4.91
C PRO A 67 4.65 -9.00 4.30
N HIS A 68 5.30 -8.17 5.11
CA HIS A 68 6.12 -7.06 4.64
C HIS A 68 7.62 -7.39 4.66
N TRP A 69 8.08 -8.14 3.66
CA TRP A 69 9.47 -8.65 3.60
C TRP A 69 10.48 -7.75 2.88
N ARG A 70 10.08 -6.52 2.52
CA ARG A 70 10.96 -5.53 1.87
C ARG A 70 10.92 -4.19 2.58
N THR A 71 10.36 -4.18 3.78
CA THR A 71 10.18 -2.97 4.58
C THR A 71 10.37 -3.26 6.06
N ILE A 72 10.73 -2.24 6.83
CA ILE A 72 10.67 -2.28 8.29
C ILE A 72 9.81 -1.13 8.79
N THR A 73 9.03 -1.37 9.85
CA THR A 73 8.14 -0.37 10.44
C THR A 73 8.65 0.01 11.82
N HIS A 74 8.93 1.31 12.01
CA HIS A 74 9.15 1.91 13.31
C HIS A 74 7.82 2.45 13.83
N LYS A 75 7.31 1.81 14.89
CA LYS A 75 6.02 2.12 15.51
C LYS A 75 6.14 3.27 16.50
N ASP A 76 5.01 3.90 16.80
CA ASP A 76 4.87 4.96 17.80
C ASP A 76 5.77 6.18 17.55
N ILE A 77 6.09 6.44 16.26
CA ILE A 77 6.81 7.62 15.83
C ILE A 77 5.79 8.65 15.37
N PHE A 78 5.56 9.66 16.19
CA PHE A 78 4.72 10.77 15.79
C PHE A 78 5.43 11.59 14.70
N THR A 79 4.75 11.76 13.57
CA THR A 79 5.14 12.71 12.54
C THR A 79 3.94 13.53 12.13
N SER A 80 4.18 14.77 11.74
CA SER A 80 3.14 15.66 11.26
C SER A 80 3.51 16.24 9.90
N LEU A 81 2.53 16.35 9.02
CA LEU A 81 2.67 16.92 7.70
C LEU A 81 1.95 18.26 7.63
N LYS A 82 2.71 19.33 7.40
CA LYS A 82 2.13 20.61 7.04
C LYS A 82 1.90 20.66 5.53
N ASN A 83 0.68 20.39 5.07
CA ASN A 83 0.41 20.28 3.64
C ASN A 83 0.60 21.64 2.92
N PRO A 84 1.52 21.78 1.95
CA PRO A 84 1.74 23.05 1.26
C PRO A 84 0.61 23.41 0.27
N TYR A 85 -0.24 22.44 -0.10
CA TYR A 85 -1.26 22.58 -1.13
C TYR A 85 -2.69 22.75 -0.59
N ASN A 86 -2.95 22.36 0.66
CA ASN A 86 -4.29 22.35 1.23
C ASN A 86 -4.50 23.46 2.28
N LYS A 87 -5.66 24.14 2.24
CA LYS A 87 -6.05 25.19 3.20
C LYS A 87 -7.02 24.70 4.29
N ILE A 88 -7.43 23.43 4.24
CA ILE A 88 -8.55 22.91 5.04
C ILE A 88 -8.08 22.20 6.32
N LEU A 89 -6.89 21.58 6.30
CA LEU A 89 -6.23 21.03 7.49
C LEU A 89 -4.86 21.70 7.61
N ASP A 90 -4.62 22.37 8.75
CA ASP A 90 -3.33 23.02 9.01
C ASP A 90 -2.18 21.99 9.11
N GLU A 91 -2.50 20.75 9.49
CA GLU A 91 -1.57 19.66 9.76
C GLU A 91 -2.30 18.30 9.72
N ASP A 92 -1.73 17.25 9.11
CA ASP A 92 -2.15 15.84 9.26
C ASP A 92 -1.07 15.09 10.05
N CYS A 93 -1.44 13.97 10.69
CA CYS A 93 -0.56 13.21 11.57
C CYS A 93 -0.40 11.75 11.14
N PHE A 94 0.76 11.20 11.44
CA PHE A 94 1.10 9.80 11.22
C PHE A 94 1.81 9.25 12.46
N PHE A 95 1.77 7.93 12.63
CA PHE A 95 2.19 7.27 13.88
C PHE A 95 3.23 6.16 13.65
N GLU A 96 3.56 5.90 12.39
CA GLU A 96 4.55 4.91 11.99
C GLU A 96 5.45 5.47 10.88
N VAL A 97 6.74 5.12 10.94
CA VAL A 97 7.69 5.33 9.85
C VAL A 97 8.06 3.98 9.26
N ASN A 98 7.71 3.76 8.00
CA ASN A 98 8.04 2.56 7.26
C ASN A 98 9.16 2.82 6.27
N THR A 99 10.28 2.11 6.43
CA THR A 99 11.41 2.16 5.49
C THR A 99 11.26 1.06 4.46
N LYS A 100 11.21 1.41 3.17
CA LYS A 100 11.13 0.49 2.03
C LYS A 100 12.48 0.37 1.33
N GLY A 101 12.81 -0.84 0.87
CA GLY A 101 14.11 -1.10 0.20
C GLY A 101 15.21 -1.53 1.17
N ILE A 102 14.85 -2.11 2.31
CA ILE A 102 15.76 -2.53 3.40
C ILE A 102 16.53 -3.83 3.13
N GLY A 103 16.34 -4.45 1.95
CA GLY A 103 16.76 -5.83 1.69
C GLY A 103 15.60 -6.84 1.77
N TYR A 104 15.87 -8.12 1.53
CA TYR A 104 14.84 -9.17 1.49
C TYR A 104 14.78 -9.97 2.79
N THR A 105 13.78 -9.69 3.62
CA THR A 105 13.66 -10.29 4.95
C THR A 105 12.86 -11.59 4.97
N LYS A 106 12.38 -12.06 3.80
CA LYS A 106 11.58 -13.29 3.66
C LYS A 106 12.31 -14.52 4.17
N ALA A 107 13.62 -14.64 3.93
CA ALA A 107 14.42 -15.76 4.43
C ALA A 107 14.33 -15.84 5.96
N SER A 108 14.59 -14.72 6.65
CA SER A 108 14.44 -14.62 8.11
C SER A 108 13.02 -14.98 8.57
N ALA A 109 11.97 -14.52 7.87
CA ALA A 109 10.58 -14.86 8.17
C ALA A 109 10.27 -16.37 8.03
N LEU A 110 11.02 -17.08 7.17
CA LEU A 110 10.94 -18.53 6.99
C LEU A 110 11.88 -19.31 7.93
N GLY A 111 12.60 -18.63 8.82
CA GLY A 111 13.60 -19.24 9.70
C GLY A 111 14.87 -19.68 8.97
N GLN A 112 15.13 -19.10 7.79
CA GLN A 112 16.32 -19.35 6.98
C GLN A 112 17.36 -18.23 7.21
N ASN A 113 18.64 -18.58 7.12
CA ASN A 113 19.71 -17.59 7.19
C ASN A 113 19.86 -16.88 5.83
N ILE A 114 19.66 -15.55 5.83
CA ILE A 114 19.80 -14.70 4.64
C ILE A 114 21.25 -14.67 4.09
N GLU A 115 22.26 -14.99 4.90
CA GLU A 115 23.68 -14.98 4.50
C GLU A 115 24.13 -16.31 3.85
N ASP A 116 23.43 -17.40 4.13
CA ASP A 116 23.84 -18.76 3.74
C ASP A 116 23.41 -19.12 2.31
N GLU A 117 22.52 -18.36 1.68
CA GLU A 117 21.90 -18.77 0.42
C GLU A 117 22.32 -17.95 -0.82
N VAL A 118 22.88 -18.67 -1.79
CA VAL A 118 23.10 -18.25 -3.19
C VAL A 118 21.78 -18.14 -3.99
N TYR A 119 20.69 -18.71 -3.44
CA TYR A 119 19.47 -19.12 -4.17
C TYR A 119 18.52 -18.02 -4.62
N TRP A 120 18.78 -16.78 -4.26
CA TRP A 120 17.98 -15.66 -4.77
C TRP A 120 18.60 -15.14 -6.09
N SER A 121 19.90 -15.33 -6.33
CA SER A 121 20.56 -14.78 -7.52
C SER A 121 20.44 -15.60 -8.83
N ALA A 122 20.04 -16.88 -8.80
CA ALA A 122 20.48 -17.80 -9.87
C ALA A 122 19.41 -18.57 -10.68
N GLU A 123 18.21 -18.87 -10.16
CA GLU A 123 17.25 -19.75 -10.88
C GLU A 123 16.03 -19.05 -11.50
N ASP A 124 15.89 -17.73 -11.33
CA ASP A 124 14.76 -16.96 -11.87
C ASP A 124 15.00 -16.42 -13.30
N GLN A 125 15.87 -17.11 -14.07
CA GLN A 125 16.25 -16.73 -15.44
C GLN A 125 15.13 -16.91 -16.49
N SER A 126 13.98 -17.47 -16.11
CA SER A 126 12.88 -17.71 -17.06
C SER A 126 11.89 -16.54 -17.20
N ASN A 127 11.95 -15.52 -16.31
CA ASN A 127 11.12 -14.31 -16.36
C ASN A 127 11.96 -13.00 -16.31
N GLU A 128 13.17 -13.09 -16.85
CA GLU A 128 14.38 -12.30 -16.53
C GLU A 128 14.42 -10.82 -16.96
N HIS A 129 13.29 -10.14 -17.15
CA HIS A 129 13.31 -8.68 -17.44
C HIS A 129 12.62 -7.78 -16.41
N ASP A 130 11.65 -8.27 -15.64
CA ASP A 130 10.88 -7.42 -14.71
C ASP A 130 10.93 -7.88 -13.24
N HIS A 131 11.51 -9.05 -12.93
CA HIS A 131 11.39 -9.67 -11.59
C HIS A 131 12.71 -9.93 -10.85
N GLY A 132 13.85 -10.05 -11.55
CA GLY A 132 15.16 -10.26 -10.92
C GLY A 132 15.58 -9.17 -9.93
N TRP A 133 14.99 -7.97 -10.03
CA TRP A 133 15.24 -6.84 -9.13
C TRP A 133 14.62 -6.98 -7.75
N LYS A 134 13.51 -7.71 -7.65
CA LYS A 134 12.80 -7.95 -6.38
C LYS A 134 13.56 -8.88 -5.45
N VAL A 135 14.56 -9.57 -5.99
CA VAL A 135 15.14 -10.75 -5.37
C VAL A 135 16.11 -10.44 -4.22
N PHE A 136 16.66 -9.23 -4.19
CA PHE A 136 17.40 -8.71 -3.03
C PHE A 136 16.55 -7.79 -2.14
N GLY A 137 15.25 -7.65 -2.40
CA GLY A 137 14.36 -6.76 -1.64
C GLY A 137 14.72 -5.27 -1.74
N LEU A 138 15.62 -4.92 -2.66
CA LEU A 138 16.01 -3.57 -3.01
C LEU A 138 14.89 -2.87 -3.79
N SER A 139 14.77 -1.55 -3.61
CA SER A 139 13.98 -0.71 -4.50
C SER A 139 14.89 -0.03 -5.51
N SER A 140 14.35 0.34 -6.66
CA SER A 140 15.09 1.01 -7.74
C SER A 140 14.70 2.46 -7.87
N LYS A 141 15.55 3.27 -8.49
CA LYS A 141 15.24 4.65 -8.89
C LYS A 141 13.90 4.76 -9.60
N VAL A 142 13.56 3.79 -10.46
CA VAL A 142 12.31 3.82 -11.23
C VAL A 142 11.05 3.70 -10.37
N ASP A 143 11.17 3.19 -9.14
CA ASP A 143 10.05 3.13 -8.19
C ASP A 143 9.70 4.50 -7.62
N TYR A 144 10.66 5.44 -7.61
CA TYR A 144 10.53 6.73 -6.94
C TYR A 144 10.54 7.93 -7.89
N PHE A 145 11.16 7.82 -9.06
CA PHE A 145 11.26 8.89 -10.05
C PHE A 145 10.43 8.52 -11.28
N LEU A 146 9.15 8.87 -11.25
CA LEU A 146 8.12 8.48 -12.23
C LEU A 146 8.08 9.47 -13.41
N TYR A 147 8.58 9.07 -14.59
CA TYR A 147 8.59 9.91 -15.79
C TYR A 147 9.31 11.27 -15.61
N LYS A 148 9.51 12.00 -16.71
CA LYS A 148 10.51 13.08 -16.81
C LYS A 148 10.37 14.26 -15.85
N ASN A 149 9.28 14.41 -15.07
CA ASN A 149 9.06 15.55 -14.17
C ASN A 149 8.16 15.25 -12.94
N GLN A 150 7.95 13.99 -12.55
CA GLN A 150 7.15 13.67 -11.36
C GLN A 150 7.91 12.67 -10.50
N ASP A 151 8.12 12.98 -9.23
CA ASP A 151 8.60 11.99 -8.28
C ASP A 151 7.45 11.50 -7.38
N ILE A 152 7.74 10.44 -6.64
CA ILE A 152 6.79 9.79 -5.73
C ILE A 152 6.35 10.73 -4.60
N MET A 153 7.21 11.66 -4.20
CA MET A 153 6.96 12.60 -3.11
C MET A 153 5.92 13.61 -3.56
N ASP A 154 6.12 14.26 -4.71
CA ASP A 154 5.15 15.16 -5.35
C ASP A 154 3.81 14.46 -5.59
N LYS A 155 3.84 13.21 -6.08
CA LYS A 155 2.63 12.40 -6.28
C LYS A 155 1.89 12.14 -4.97
N SER A 156 2.59 11.70 -3.92
CA SER A 156 1.97 11.46 -2.61
C SER A 156 1.35 12.74 -2.04
N LEU A 157 2.08 13.86 -2.06
CA LEU A 157 1.60 15.14 -1.57
C LEU A 157 0.41 15.68 -2.37
N PHE A 158 0.44 15.54 -3.69
CA PHE A 158 -0.69 15.90 -4.55
C PHE A 158 -1.94 15.10 -4.18
N LEU A 159 -1.87 13.76 -4.19
CA LEU A 159 -3.02 12.91 -3.88
C LEU A 159 -3.55 13.17 -2.47
N HIS A 160 -2.64 13.30 -1.50
CA HIS A 160 -2.97 13.63 -0.13
C HIS A 160 -3.67 15.00 -0.02
N SER A 161 -3.20 16.02 -0.75
CA SER A 161 -3.85 17.33 -0.81
C SER A 161 -5.26 17.31 -1.40
N LYS A 162 -5.59 16.27 -2.17
CA LYS A 162 -6.93 16.03 -2.73
C LYS A 162 -7.84 15.24 -1.79
N GLY A 163 -7.37 14.93 -0.58
CA GLY A 163 -8.11 14.18 0.42
C GLY A 163 -7.91 12.66 0.33
N LEU A 164 -6.94 12.18 -0.47
CA LEU A 164 -6.63 10.75 -0.47
C LEU A 164 -5.93 10.38 0.84
N ARG A 165 -6.49 9.42 1.57
CA ARG A 165 -5.81 8.80 2.70
C ARG A 165 -4.75 7.84 2.17
N THR A 166 -3.48 8.19 2.33
CA THR A 166 -2.36 7.47 1.72
C THR A 166 -1.06 7.68 2.49
N GLU A 167 -0.09 6.80 2.25
CA GLU A 167 1.30 6.98 2.69
C GLU A 167 1.90 8.27 2.10
N VAL A 168 2.71 8.97 2.89
CA VAL A 168 3.47 10.14 2.41
C VAL A 168 4.96 9.86 2.52
N TYR A 169 5.73 10.26 1.51
CA TYR A 169 7.17 10.02 1.49
C TYR A 169 7.90 11.13 2.26
N TRP A 170 8.74 10.75 3.22
CA TRP A 170 9.56 11.66 4.01
C TRP A 170 10.91 11.89 3.36
N ALA A 171 11.62 10.81 3.01
CA ALA A 171 12.86 10.90 2.28
C ALA A 171 12.98 9.73 1.29
N VAL A 172 13.77 9.98 0.24
CA VAL A 172 14.20 8.97 -0.72
C VAL A 172 15.71 9.08 -0.84
N GLU A 173 16.40 7.96 -0.68
CA GLU A 173 17.85 7.92 -0.67
C GLU A 173 18.41 6.95 -1.69
N LYS A 174 19.50 7.37 -2.29
CA LYS A 174 20.30 6.56 -3.20
C LYS A 174 21.34 5.80 -2.41
N LEU A 175 21.29 4.47 -2.45
CA LEU A 175 22.24 3.61 -1.74
C LEU A 175 23.60 3.60 -2.48
N LYS A 176 24.68 3.87 -1.74
CA LYS A 176 26.07 3.78 -2.19
C LYS A 176 26.71 2.47 -1.76
N ARG A 177 26.40 1.99 -0.55
CA ARG A 177 26.93 0.77 0.04
C ARG A 177 25.81 0.01 0.75
N ILE A 178 25.86 -1.31 0.71
CA ILE A 178 24.95 -2.18 1.45
C ILE A 178 25.72 -3.37 2.06
N PRO A 179 25.23 -3.92 3.19
CA PRO A 179 25.74 -5.17 3.72
C PRO A 179 25.60 -6.31 2.72
N TYR A 180 26.66 -7.07 2.51
CA TYR A 180 26.65 -8.31 1.75
C TYR A 180 27.67 -9.28 2.35
N ARG A 181 27.19 -10.42 2.86
CA ARG A 181 28.01 -11.48 3.49
C ARG A 181 28.93 -10.96 4.60
N GLY A 182 28.38 -10.17 5.50
CA GLY A 182 29.11 -9.62 6.65
C GLY A 182 30.13 -8.54 6.34
N GLU A 183 30.10 -7.95 5.14
CA GLU A 183 30.93 -6.80 4.79
C GLU A 183 30.10 -5.71 4.11
N MET A 184 30.45 -4.44 4.35
CA MET A 184 29.85 -3.31 3.65
C MET A 184 30.48 -3.13 2.27
N GLN A 185 29.74 -3.50 1.22
CA GLN A 185 30.19 -3.42 -0.17
C GLN A 185 29.51 -2.28 -0.92
N THR A 186 30.22 -1.65 -1.84
CA THR A 186 29.63 -0.62 -2.71
C THR A 186 28.67 -1.24 -3.71
N THR A 187 27.63 -0.49 -4.09
CA THR A 187 26.71 -0.93 -5.15
C THR A 187 27.41 -1.16 -6.49
N LYS A 188 28.56 -0.50 -6.73
CA LYS A 188 29.42 -0.74 -7.89
C LYS A 188 30.13 -2.10 -7.83
N GLU A 189 30.69 -2.46 -6.69
CA GLU A 189 31.33 -3.78 -6.49
C GLU A 189 30.29 -4.89 -6.66
N LEU A 190 29.13 -4.74 -6.03
CA LEU A 190 28.03 -5.69 -6.13
C LEU A 190 27.50 -5.87 -7.56
N LYS A 191 27.51 -4.80 -8.36
CA LYS A 191 27.24 -4.88 -9.81
C LYS A 191 28.29 -5.69 -10.56
N ASN A 192 29.57 -5.42 -10.29
CA ASN A 192 30.67 -6.11 -10.96
C ASN A 192 30.69 -7.62 -10.69
N ILE A 193 30.24 -8.05 -9.50
CA ILE A 193 30.16 -9.47 -9.13
C ILE A 193 28.78 -10.10 -9.42
N GLY A 194 27.87 -9.36 -10.07
CA GLY A 194 26.56 -9.88 -10.51
C GLY A 194 25.51 -10.04 -9.40
N VAL A 195 25.75 -9.49 -8.20
CA VAL A 195 24.75 -9.48 -7.11
C VAL A 195 23.67 -8.46 -7.41
N ILE A 196 24.06 -7.28 -7.89
CA ILE A 196 23.14 -6.25 -8.36
C ILE A 196 23.17 -6.25 -9.89
N PRO A 197 22.02 -6.14 -10.59
CA PRO A 197 22.01 -6.02 -12.04
C PRO A 197 22.87 -4.86 -12.53
N ASP A 198 23.75 -5.13 -13.48
CA ASP A 198 24.54 -4.10 -14.18
C ASP A 198 23.70 -3.39 -15.27
N ASP A 199 22.50 -2.98 -14.90
CA ASP A 199 21.66 -2.10 -15.72
C ASP A 199 21.88 -0.64 -15.27
N ARG A 200 21.98 0.27 -16.24
CA ARG A 200 22.02 1.71 -16.01
C ARG A 200 20.71 2.23 -15.42
N SER A 201 19.56 1.61 -15.75
CA SER A 201 18.26 1.95 -15.16
C SER A 201 18.17 1.54 -13.69
N TYR A 202 18.90 0.50 -13.30
CA TYR A 202 18.82 -0.05 -11.95
C TYR A 202 19.80 0.67 -11.01
N GLN A 203 19.27 1.52 -10.15
CA GLN A 203 20.04 2.18 -9.10
C GLN A 203 19.34 1.89 -7.78
N PRO A 204 19.99 1.19 -6.84
CA PRO A 204 19.38 0.87 -5.56
C PRO A 204 19.02 2.14 -4.79
N HIS A 205 17.77 2.21 -4.34
CA HIS A 205 17.24 3.28 -3.51
C HIS A 205 16.47 2.67 -2.33
N MET A 206 16.35 3.46 -1.28
CA MET A 206 15.42 3.23 -0.17
C MET A 206 14.53 4.47 -0.01
N ALA A 207 13.45 4.33 0.76
CA ALA A 207 12.59 5.46 1.09
C ALA A 207 11.92 5.28 2.44
N GLN A 208 11.84 6.35 3.22
CA GLN A 208 11.03 6.45 4.44
C GLN A 208 9.66 6.99 4.08
N ARG A 209 8.64 6.29 4.56
CA ARG A 209 7.23 6.61 4.36
C ARG A 209 6.60 6.83 5.73
N VAL A 210 5.81 7.87 5.88
CA VAL A 210 4.99 8.09 7.07
C VAL A 210 3.58 7.60 6.81
N MET A 211 3.02 6.86 7.78
CA MET A 211 1.73 6.19 7.68
C MET A 211 1.01 6.19 9.03
N LYS A 212 -0.33 6.14 9.04
CA LYS A 212 -1.09 5.93 10.29
C LYS A 212 -0.92 4.50 10.78
N THR A 213 -0.89 3.54 9.86
CA THR A 213 -0.38 2.19 10.12
C THR A 213 0.06 1.48 8.85
N ASN A 214 1.09 0.64 8.92
CA ASN A 214 1.51 -0.25 7.84
C ASN A 214 0.75 -1.58 7.84
N SER A 215 0.05 -1.94 8.92
CA SER A 215 -0.73 -3.18 8.99
C SER A 215 -1.87 -3.19 7.97
N ARG A 216 -2.14 -4.33 7.34
CA ARG A 216 -3.08 -4.47 6.21
C ARG A 216 -4.35 -5.23 6.55
N ILE A 217 -5.41 -5.00 5.76
CA ILE A 217 -6.60 -5.86 5.82
C ILE A 217 -6.24 -7.33 5.55
N GLU A 218 -5.29 -7.58 4.64
CA GLU A 218 -4.88 -8.94 4.29
C GLU A 218 -4.30 -9.70 5.49
N GLU A 219 -3.50 -9.04 6.33
CA GLU A 219 -2.96 -9.62 7.57
C GLU A 219 -4.06 -10.02 8.53
N LEU A 220 -4.98 -9.08 8.79
CA LEU A 220 -6.10 -9.30 9.68
C LEU A 220 -6.98 -10.46 9.18
N TYR A 221 -7.14 -10.61 7.88
CA TYR A 221 -7.93 -11.70 7.31
C TYR A 221 -7.21 -13.05 7.39
N ARG A 222 -5.92 -13.11 7.00
CA ARG A 222 -5.18 -14.38 6.86
C ARG A 222 -4.51 -14.89 8.11
N SER A 223 -4.11 -14.02 9.04
CA SER A 223 -3.44 -14.45 10.26
C SER A 223 -4.46 -14.91 11.29
N ASP A 224 -4.35 -16.17 11.75
CA ASP A 224 -5.13 -16.65 12.90
C ASP A 224 -4.55 -16.18 14.23
N GLU A 225 -3.23 -16.21 14.38
CA GLU A 225 -2.54 -15.92 15.64
C GLU A 225 -2.51 -14.42 15.97
N ARG A 226 -2.29 -13.54 14.98
CA ARG A 226 -2.16 -12.09 15.17
C ARG A 226 -3.48 -11.34 15.03
N ARG A 227 -4.60 -12.03 14.79
CA ARG A 227 -5.86 -11.36 14.44
C ARG A 227 -6.38 -10.42 15.53
N GLU A 228 -6.30 -10.85 16.80
CA GLU A 228 -6.76 -10.04 17.93
C GLU A 228 -5.84 -8.82 18.14
N GLU A 229 -4.51 -9.01 18.01
CA GLU A 229 -3.52 -7.93 18.06
C GLU A 229 -3.80 -6.86 16.99
N LEU A 230 -3.99 -7.30 15.73
CA LEU A 230 -4.28 -6.40 14.60
C LEU A 230 -5.62 -5.69 14.75
N PHE A 231 -6.61 -6.35 15.35
CA PHE A 231 -7.89 -5.73 15.69
C PHE A 231 -7.73 -4.60 16.72
N VAL A 232 -6.90 -4.81 17.75
CA VAL A 232 -6.57 -3.77 18.74
C VAL A 232 -5.86 -2.59 18.06
N LYS A 233 -4.80 -2.85 17.29
CA LYS A 233 -4.04 -1.82 16.57
C LYS A 233 -4.90 -0.94 15.68
N MET A 234 -5.89 -1.54 15.02
CA MET A 234 -6.81 -0.83 14.15
C MET A 234 -7.62 0.25 14.90
N PHE A 235 -8.09 -0.03 16.12
CA PHE A 235 -8.76 0.97 16.97
C PHE A 235 -7.78 1.97 17.56
N GLU A 236 -6.57 1.54 17.92
CA GLU A 236 -5.52 2.44 18.42
C GLU A 236 -5.15 3.48 17.37
N ALA A 237 -4.95 3.08 16.11
CA ALA A 237 -4.67 4.01 15.02
C ALA A 237 -5.80 5.02 14.81
N TYR A 238 -7.06 4.54 14.83
CA TYR A 238 -8.23 5.41 14.74
C TYR A 238 -8.35 6.41 15.89
N ASN A 239 -8.10 5.95 17.12
CA ASN A 239 -8.21 6.78 18.32
C ASN A 239 -7.07 7.79 18.43
N LYS A 240 -5.84 7.41 18.04
CA LYS A 240 -4.73 8.35 17.90
C LYS A 240 -5.09 9.45 16.90
N GLU A 241 -5.63 9.10 15.73
CA GLU A 241 -6.10 10.09 14.75
C GLU A 241 -7.24 10.97 15.31
N ALA A 242 -8.19 10.39 16.05
CA ALA A 242 -9.31 11.11 16.66
C ALA A 242 -8.88 12.28 17.56
N GLU A 243 -7.79 12.09 18.30
CA GLU A 243 -7.22 13.12 19.19
C GLU A 243 -6.76 14.37 18.42
N PHE A 244 -6.29 14.21 17.18
CA PHE A 244 -5.83 15.31 16.32
C PHE A 244 -6.96 15.90 15.48
N ASP A 245 -7.80 15.05 14.88
CA ASP A 245 -8.90 15.45 14.01
C ASP A 245 -10.17 15.88 14.78
N ARG A 246 -10.11 15.86 16.11
CA ARG A 246 -11.17 16.32 17.04
C ARG A 246 -12.50 15.59 16.87
N TYR A 247 -12.48 14.33 16.46
CA TYR A 247 -13.65 13.45 16.53
C TYR A 247 -13.56 12.53 17.76
N SER A 248 -14.67 11.84 18.10
CA SER A 248 -14.72 11.03 19.32
C SER A 248 -13.93 9.74 19.18
N SER A 249 -13.10 9.45 20.19
CA SER A 249 -12.49 8.14 20.37
C SER A 249 -13.55 7.06 20.60
N LEU A 250 -13.25 5.85 20.13
CA LEU A 250 -14.13 4.70 20.14
C LEU A 250 -13.64 3.69 21.17
N ASN A 251 -14.59 3.11 21.93
CA ASN A 251 -14.28 2.02 22.83
C ASN A 251 -14.30 0.68 22.07
N ILE A 252 -13.16 0.01 22.01
CA ILE A 252 -12.99 -1.28 21.33
C ILE A 252 -13.92 -2.38 21.86
N GLU A 253 -14.32 -2.33 23.13
CA GLU A 253 -15.24 -3.32 23.75
C GLU A 253 -16.72 -3.01 23.49
N SER A 254 -17.03 -1.81 23.00
CA SER A 254 -18.40 -1.37 22.73
C SER A 254 -18.87 -1.89 21.37
N ILE A 255 -19.91 -2.72 21.36
CA ILE A 255 -20.57 -3.22 20.13
C ILE A 255 -20.98 -2.07 19.21
N THR A 256 -21.50 -0.98 19.78
CA THR A 256 -21.93 0.20 19.03
C THR A 256 -20.74 0.89 18.38
N ASP A 257 -19.63 1.04 19.10
CA ASP A 257 -18.45 1.73 18.57
C ASP A 257 -17.68 0.85 17.58
N GLN A 258 -17.72 -0.47 17.74
CA GLN A 258 -17.22 -1.40 16.72
C GLN A 258 -17.95 -1.27 15.38
N ARG A 259 -19.27 -1.00 15.42
CA ARG A 259 -20.06 -0.74 14.22
C ARG A 259 -19.75 0.62 13.62
N LYS A 260 -19.69 1.68 14.44
CA LYS A 260 -19.28 3.03 13.97
C LYS A 260 -17.89 3.01 13.33
N PHE A 261 -16.95 2.30 13.92
CA PHE A 261 -15.61 2.12 13.33
C PHE A 261 -15.71 1.52 11.93
N GLN A 262 -16.49 0.45 11.75
CA GLN A 262 -16.68 -0.17 10.44
C GLN A 262 -17.33 0.80 9.45
N GLU A 263 -18.38 1.52 9.85
CA GLU A 263 -19.08 2.51 9.00
C GLU A 263 -18.10 3.56 8.48
N GLU A 264 -17.30 4.14 9.39
CA GLU A 264 -16.33 5.17 9.06
C GLU A 264 -15.17 4.63 8.21
N PHE A 265 -14.67 3.43 8.50
CA PHE A 265 -13.63 2.78 7.68
C PHE A 265 -14.11 2.59 6.23
N ILE A 266 -15.31 2.05 6.05
CA ILE A 266 -15.89 1.76 4.73
C ILE A 266 -16.17 3.05 3.99
N LYS A 267 -16.71 4.05 4.69
CA LYS A 267 -16.96 5.39 4.16
C LYS A 267 -15.66 6.01 3.64
N ARG A 268 -14.59 6.03 4.44
CA ARG A 268 -13.25 6.50 4.05
C ARG A 268 -12.73 5.82 2.78
N MET A 269 -12.91 4.50 2.65
CA MET A 269 -12.51 3.78 1.44
C MET A 269 -13.36 4.14 0.20
N GLY A 270 -14.66 4.38 0.38
CA GLY A 270 -15.51 4.95 -0.68
C GLY A 270 -15.02 6.33 -1.13
N SER A 271 -14.70 7.21 -0.18
CA SER A 271 -14.13 8.54 -0.48
C SER A 271 -12.79 8.44 -1.20
N ASN A 272 -11.89 7.55 -0.77
CA ASN A 272 -10.59 7.33 -1.44
C ASN A 272 -10.75 6.96 -2.92
N LEU A 273 -11.70 6.08 -3.26
CA LEU A 273 -11.99 5.74 -4.66
C LEU A 273 -12.49 6.94 -5.46
N ALA A 274 -13.36 7.76 -4.86
CA ALA A 274 -13.87 8.98 -5.49
C ALA A 274 -12.74 10.00 -5.72
N VAL A 275 -11.79 10.14 -4.78
CA VAL A 275 -10.59 10.97 -4.93
C VAL A 275 -9.76 10.53 -6.13
N LEU A 276 -9.44 9.23 -6.22
CA LEU A 276 -8.68 8.67 -7.34
C LEU A 276 -9.40 8.93 -8.67
N PHE A 277 -10.70 8.66 -8.75
CA PHE A 277 -11.51 8.87 -9.95
C PHE A 277 -11.52 10.34 -10.40
N CYS A 278 -11.83 11.28 -9.50
CA CYS A 278 -11.92 12.71 -9.83
C CYS A 278 -10.58 13.27 -10.31
N ASN A 279 -9.47 12.77 -9.77
CA ASN A 279 -8.13 13.20 -10.14
C ASN A 279 -7.52 12.35 -11.26
N GLY A 280 -8.29 11.47 -11.91
CA GLY A 280 -7.84 10.70 -13.06
C GLY A 280 -6.78 9.64 -12.73
N TYR A 281 -6.65 9.22 -11.48
CA TYR A 281 -5.73 8.18 -11.06
C TYR A 281 -6.43 6.82 -10.93
N MET A 282 -5.69 5.76 -11.21
CA MET A 282 -6.07 4.37 -10.93
C MET A 282 -4.87 3.64 -10.33
N HIS A 283 -5.11 2.75 -9.39
CA HIS A 283 -4.07 1.93 -8.77
C HIS A 283 -3.86 0.63 -9.53
N THR A 284 -4.92 0.01 -10.03
CA THR A 284 -4.94 -1.31 -10.71
C THR A 284 -4.50 -2.51 -9.85
N ALA A 285 -4.12 -2.27 -8.59
CA ALA A 285 -3.74 -3.30 -7.61
C ALA A 285 -4.28 -2.95 -6.21
N LEU A 286 -5.47 -2.35 -6.14
CA LEU A 286 -6.09 -1.92 -4.88
C LEU A 286 -6.75 -3.07 -4.11
N HIS A 287 -6.05 -4.20 -3.94
CA HIS A 287 -6.48 -5.33 -3.15
C HIS A 287 -6.16 -5.13 -1.65
N SER A 288 -6.69 -6.00 -0.80
CA SER A 288 -6.56 -5.97 0.67
C SER A 288 -5.14 -5.81 1.24
N SER A 289 -4.09 -6.24 0.53
CA SER A 289 -2.71 -6.04 0.99
C SER A 289 -2.19 -4.60 0.80
N ASN A 290 -2.90 -3.77 0.03
CA ASN A 290 -2.54 -2.36 -0.22
C ASN A 290 -3.50 -1.40 0.49
N ILE A 291 -4.41 -1.93 1.32
CA ILE A 291 -5.32 -1.15 2.17
C ILE A 291 -4.88 -1.35 3.62
N THR A 292 -4.49 -0.26 4.28
CA THR A 292 -4.08 -0.28 5.70
C THR A 292 -5.28 -0.46 6.62
N LEU A 293 -5.01 -0.84 7.88
CA LEU A 293 -6.01 -0.85 8.94
C LEU A 293 -6.43 0.57 9.39
N ALA A 294 -5.88 1.64 8.80
CA ALA A 294 -6.33 3.02 8.98
C ALA A 294 -7.13 3.58 7.78
N ALA A 295 -7.58 2.70 6.87
CA ALA A 295 -8.24 3.04 5.61
C ALA A 295 -7.38 3.95 4.71
N GLU A 296 -6.07 3.71 4.70
CA GLU A 296 -5.14 4.36 3.77
C GLU A 296 -4.82 3.43 2.60
N ILE A 297 -4.62 4.02 1.42
CA ILE A 297 -4.05 3.32 0.27
C ILE A 297 -2.53 3.42 0.34
N ALA A 298 -1.82 2.29 0.25
CA ALA A 298 -0.36 2.28 0.26
C ALA A 298 0.22 1.67 -1.00
N ASP A 299 1.55 1.68 -1.08
CA ASP A 299 2.30 1.29 -2.27
C ASP A 299 1.80 2.04 -3.51
N ILE A 300 1.75 3.37 -3.43
CA ILE A 300 1.17 4.21 -4.50
C ILE A 300 2.04 4.32 -5.75
N GLY A 301 3.26 3.77 -5.74
CA GLY A 301 4.20 3.79 -6.87
C GLY A 301 3.54 3.36 -8.20
N PRO A 302 2.89 2.18 -8.25
CA PRO A 302 2.21 1.68 -9.45
C PRO A 302 0.95 2.43 -9.88
N MET A 303 0.43 3.37 -9.08
CA MET A 303 -0.72 4.16 -9.52
C MET A 303 -0.38 4.92 -10.79
N MET A 304 -1.32 5.01 -11.71
CA MET A 304 -1.13 5.63 -13.00
C MET A 304 -2.24 6.65 -13.25
N HIS A 305 -1.90 7.74 -13.94
CA HIS A 305 -2.87 8.73 -14.37
C HIS A 305 -3.41 8.35 -15.75
N ILE A 306 -4.70 8.55 -16.00
CA ILE A 306 -5.39 8.21 -17.26
C ILE A 306 -4.71 8.84 -18.49
N SER A 307 -4.07 10.00 -18.35
CA SER A 307 -3.40 10.69 -19.45
C SER A 307 -2.02 10.11 -19.83
N GLN A 308 -1.49 9.13 -19.10
CA GLN A 308 -0.17 8.51 -19.39
C GLN A 308 -0.24 7.50 -20.58
N ASP A 309 -1.04 7.83 -21.59
CA ASP A 309 -1.64 6.92 -22.57
C ASP A 309 -0.66 6.38 -23.64
N GLU A 310 0.49 7.03 -23.87
CA GLU A 310 1.30 6.72 -25.07
C GLU A 310 2.14 5.42 -24.99
N LYS A 311 2.24 4.75 -23.85
CA LYS A 311 3.04 3.52 -23.71
C LYS A 311 2.37 2.38 -22.95
N ASN A 312 1.11 2.55 -22.54
CA ASN A 312 0.51 1.60 -21.64
C ASN A 312 0.03 0.34 -22.37
N LYS A 313 0.94 -0.63 -22.55
CA LYS A 313 0.67 -1.94 -23.16
C LYS A 313 -0.34 -2.80 -22.39
N MET A 314 -0.87 -2.33 -21.25
CA MET A 314 -1.72 -3.09 -20.33
C MET A 314 -3.23 -2.81 -20.46
N GLY A 315 -3.67 -1.81 -21.24
CA GLY A 315 -5.09 -1.62 -21.54
C GLY A 315 -5.96 -1.06 -20.40
N TRP A 316 -5.40 -0.72 -19.24
CA TRP A 316 -6.17 -0.20 -18.08
C TRP A 316 -6.90 1.13 -18.33
N ASN A 317 -6.40 1.94 -19.27
CA ASN A 317 -7.05 3.16 -19.74
C ASN A 317 -8.20 2.90 -20.72
N THR A 318 -8.42 1.67 -21.16
CA THR A 318 -9.52 1.34 -22.08
C THR A 318 -10.85 1.66 -21.41
N MET A 319 -11.72 2.34 -22.14
CA MET A 319 -13.08 2.65 -21.68
C MET A 319 -13.98 1.43 -21.88
N TYR A 320 -14.68 1.03 -20.83
CA TYR A 320 -15.73 0.03 -20.87
C TYR A 320 -17.02 0.64 -20.32
N LYS A 321 -18.03 0.73 -21.19
CA LYS A 321 -19.32 1.36 -20.92
C LYS A 321 -19.20 2.66 -20.08
N GLY A 322 -18.38 3.60 -20.56
CA GLY A 322 -18.22 4.93 -19.96
C GLY A 322 -17.25 5.05 -18.78
N LEU A 323 -16.58 3.98 -18.33
CA LEU A 323 -15.56 4.05 -17.27
C LEU A 323 -14.29 3.29 -17.66
N ASN A 324 -13.11 3.76 -17.23
CA ASN A 324 -11.85 3.07 -17.51
C ASN A 324 -11.80 1.72 -16.79
N TYR A 325 -11.25 0.69 -17.46
CA TYR A 325 -11.06 -0.66 -16.90
C TYR A 325 -10.36 -0.65 -15.54
N GLY A 326 -9.32 0.17 -15.39
CA GLY A 326 -8.59 0.29 -14.13
C GLY A 326 -9.45 0.79 -12.96
N HIS A 327 -10.34 1.76 -13.21
CA HIS A 327 -11.28 2.23 -12.18
C HIS A 327 -12.29 1.14 -11.80
N ILE A 328 -12.83 0.42 -12.79
CA ILE A 328 -13.74 -0.70 -12.54
C ILE A 328 -13.06 -1.78 -11.68
N LYS A 329 -11.79 -2.08 -11.98
CA LYS A 329 -10.98 -3.02 -11.22
C LYS A 329 -10.73 -2.54 -9.79
N ASP A 330 -10.37 -1.28 -9.60
CA ASP A 330 -10.11 -0.70 -8.28
C ASP A 330 -11.36 -0.72 -7.39
N ILE A 331 -12.55 -0.43 -7.95
CA ILE A 331 -13.83 -0.58 -7.26
C ILE A 331 -14.00 -2.02 -6.78
N ARG A 332 -13.87 -3.00 -7.69
CA ARG A 332 -14.04 -4.42 -7.35
C ARG A 332 -13.07 -4.87 -6.25
N ASP A 333 -11.79 -4.57 -6.41
CA ASP A 333 -10.75 -5.01 -5.48
C ASP A 333 -10.90 -4.36 -4.10
N THR A 334 -11.30 -3.09 -4.06
CA THR A 334 -11.66 -2.41 -2.81
C THR A 334 -12.85 -3.09 -2.14
N CYS A 335 -13.93 -3.40 -2.88
CA CYS A 335 -15.07 -4.12 -2.34
C CYS A 335 -14.66 -5.51 -1.81
N TYR A 336 -13.73 -6.21 -2.45
CA TYR A 336 -13.20 -7.46 -1.90
C TYR A 336 -12.40 -7.28 -0.63
N GLY A 337 -11.52 -6.28 -0.57
CA GLY A 337 -10.77 -5.96 0.64
C GLY A 337 -11.71 -5.66 1.80
N LEU A 338 -12.72 -4.82 1.57
CA LEU A 338 -13.73 -4.51 2.58
C LEU A 338 -14.53 -5.78 2.98
N ARG A 339 -14.90 -6.64 2.03
CA ARG A 339 -15.52 -7.94 2.37
C ARG A 339 -14.61 -8.82 3.24
N TYR A 340 -13.29 -8.79 3.05
CA TYR A 340 -12.34 -9.49 3.91
C TYR A 340 -12.30 -8.89 5.32
N LEU A 341 -12.27 -7.56 5.45
CA LEU A 341 -12.40 -6.88 6.74
C LEU A 341 -13.66 -7.36 7.48
N ARG A 342 -14.82 -7.35 6.82
CA ARG A 342 -16.08 -7.83 7.41
C ARG A 342 -16.00 -9.29 7.88
N ARG A 343 -15.30 -10.16 7.12
CA ARG A 343 -15.09 -11.56 7.51
C ARG A 343 -14.16 -11.69 8.71
N SER A 344 -13.15 -10.83 8.84
CA SER A 344 -12.23 -10.83 9.98
C SER A 344 -12.97 -10.53 11.29
N PHE A 345 -13.88 -9.55 11.31
CA PHE A 345 -14.74 -9.29 12.47
C PHE A 345 -15.56 -10.52 12.88
N ARG A 346 -16.07 -11.28 11.90
CA ARG A 346 -16.77 -12.54 12.16
C ARG A 346 -15.85 -13.60 12.77
N TYR A 347 -14.63 -13.75 12.27
CA TYR A 347 -13.66 -14.71 12.82
C TYR A 347 -13.26 -14.38 14.26
N LEU A 348 -13.21 -13.09 14.60
CA LEU A 348 -12.95 -12.61 15.96
C LEU A 348 -14.16 -12.68 16.90
N GLY A 349 -15.35 -13.03 16.40
CA GLY A 349 -16.59 -12.96 17.19
C GLY A 349 -16.99 -11.53 17.60
N LYS A 350 -16.48 -10.51 16.90
CA LYS A 350 -16.77 -9.09 17.17
C LYS A 350 -18.03 -8.64 16.43
N ALA A 351 -18.58 -7.50 16.83
CA ALA A 351 -19.75 -6.92 16.20
C ALA A 351 -19.47 -6.59 14.73
N ARG A 352 -20.42 -6.90 13.86
CA ARG A 352 -20.33 -6.62 12.42
C ARG A 352 -21.50 -5.77 11.96
N LEU A 353 -21.25 -4.96 10.94
CA LEU A 353 -22.32 -4.38 10.16
C LEU A 353 -23.05 -5.45 9.34
N ASP A 354 -24.35 -5.23 9.15
CA ASP A 354 -25.08 -6.01 8.17
C ASP A 354 -24.66 -5.63 6.74
N SER A 355 -25.16 -6.35 5.75
CA SER A 355 -24.72 -6.14 4.37
C SER A 355 -25.18 -4.78 3.82
N GLU A 356 -26.34 -4.29 4.26
CA GLU A 356 -26.96 -3.07 3.75
C GLU A 356 -26.25 -1.84 4.32
N ASP A 357 -25.95 -1.85 5.62
CA ASP A 357 -25.14 -0.81 6.26
C ASP A 357 -23.73 -0.74 5.64
N TYR A 358 -23.16 -1.89 5.27
CA TYR A 358 -21.88 -1.98 4.58
C TYR A 358 -21.93 -1.30 3.20
N PHE A 359 -22.98 -1.60 2.42
CA PHE A 359 -23.22 -1.00 1.12
C PHE A 359 -23.47 0.51 1.23
N ASN A 360 -24.33 0.93 2.16
CA ASN A 360 -24.69 2.33 2.37
C ASN A 360 -23.50 3.16 2.83
N SER A 361 -22.67 2.65 3.74
CA SER A 361 -21.46 3.36 4.19
C SER A 361 -20.50 3.62 3.03
N PHE A 362 -20.30 2.61 2.16
CA PHE A 362 -19.43 2.73 0.98
C PHE A 362 -19.97 3.77 -0.01
N LYS A 363 -21.27 3.68 -0.31
CA LYS A 363 -21.98 4.62 -1.18
C LYS A 363 -21.96 6.05 -0.62
N ASN A 364 -22.13 6.22 0.68
CA ASN A 364 -22.12 7.53 1.32
C ASN A 364 -20.74 8.19 1.20
N GLY A 365 -19.65 7.43 1.42
CA GLY A 365 -18.30 7.94 1.25
C GLY A 365 -17.98 8.45 -0.15
N ILE A 366 -18.47 7.74 -1.18
CA ILE A 366 -18.37 8.18 -2.57
C ILE A 366 -19.18 9.46 -2.79
N ASN A 367 -20.47 9.46 -2.43
CA ASN A 367 -21.36 10.59 -2.70
C ASN A 367 -20.91 11.88 -2.00
N GLU A 368 -20.53 11.81 -0.73
CA GLU A 368 -20.07 12.98 0.02
C GLU A 368 -18.88 13.65 -0.68
N TYR A 369 -17.86 12.88 -1.09
CA TYR A 369 -16.71 13.43 -1.80
C TYR A 369 -17.11 14.03 -3.16
N LEU A 370 -17.95 13.34 -3.93
CA LEU A 370 -18.39 13.81 -5.25
C LEU A 370 -19.29 15.06 -5.16
N ASP A 371 -20.06 15.21 -4.08
CA ASP A 371 -20.89 16.40 -3.85
C ASP A 371 -20.06 17.62 -3.47
N GLU A 372 -19.05 17.43 -2.62
CA GLU A 372 -18.09 18.47 -2.25
C GLU A 372 -17.25 18.93 -3.46
N ASN A 373 -16.92 18.00 -4.37
CA ASN A 373 -16.06 18.24 -5.54
C ASN A 373 -16.84 18.20 -6.86
N LYS A 374 -18.13 18.54 -6.85
CA LYS A 374 -19.02 18.44 -8.02
C LYS A 374 -18.59 19.23 -9.26
N ASN A 375 -17.68 20.19 -9.11
CA ASN A 375 -17.17 21.00 -10.21
C ASN A 375 -15.94 20.37 -10.90
N ASP A 376 -15.36 19.31 -10.33
CA ASP A 376 -14.13 18.68 -10.83
C ASP A 376 -14.39 17.66 -11.93
N ILE A 377 -15.63 17.17 -12.05
CA ILE A 377 -16.05 16.17 -13.03
C ILE A 377 -17.41 16.54 -13.63
N SER A 378 -17.65 16.14 -14.89
CA SER A 378 -18.96 16.30 -15.52
C SER A 378 -20.02 15.39 -14.89
N ASP A 379 -21.29 15.81 -14.89
CA ASP A 379 -22.42 15.01 -14.41
C ASP A 379 -22.53 13.63 -15.07
N GLU A 380 -22.22 13.53 -16.36
CA GLU A 380 -22.21 12.25 -17.11
C GLU A 380 -21.18 11.28 -16.52
N ARG A 381 -19.89 11.68 -16.45
CA ARG A 381 -18.83 10.88 -15.83
C ARG A 381 -19.14 10.53 -14.38
N ARG A 382 -19.72 11.47 -13.63
CA ARG A 382 -20.17 11.25 -12.25
C ARG A 382 -21.22 10.14 -12.18
N GLY A 383 -22.26 10.22 -13.01
CA GLY A 383 -23.33 9.24 -13.07
C GLY A 383 -22.84 7.84 -13.42
N VAL A 384 -21.94 7.72 -14.39
CA VAL A 384 -21.35 6.44 -14.79
C VAL A 384 -20.51 5.82 -13.67
N PHE A 385 -19.68 6.61 -12.99
CA PHE A 385 -18.87 6.13 -11.87
C PHE A 385 -19.72 5.66 -10.68
N LEU A 386 -20.77 6.41 -10.36
CA LEU A 386 -21.73 6.02 -9.32
C LEU A 386 -22.44 4.71 -9.67
N TRP A 387 -22.92 4.57 -10.90
CA TRP A 387 -23.57 3.35 -11.36
C TRP A 387 -22.65 2.12 -11.23
N TRP A 388 -21.40 2.23 -11.68
CA TRP A 388 -20.42 1.14 -11.58
C TRP A 388 -20.12 0.79 -10.12
N SER A 389 -19.89 1.80 -9.30
CA SER A 389 -19.59 1.63 -7.88
C SER A 389 -20.73 0.95 -7.13
N GLU A 390 -21.96 1.41 -7.33
CA GLU A 390 -23.14 0.83 -6.68
C GLU A 390 -23.43 -0.59 -7.18
N THR A 391 -23.30 -0.85 -8.47
CA THR A 391 -23.55 -2.17 -9.06
C THR A 391 -22.58 -3.21 -8.52
N ILE A 392 -21.28 -2.90 -8.54
CA ILE A 392 -20.24 -3.81 -8.04
C ILE A 392 -20.38 -4.01 -6.52
N ALA A 393 -20.56 -2.92 -5.76
CA ALA A 393 -20.72 -3.00 -4.32
C ALA A 393 -21.95 -3.83 -3.93
N ARG A 394 -23.09 -3.68 -4.63
CA ARG A 394 -24.29 -4.48 -4.39
C ARG A 394 -24.03 -5.97 -4.64
N LYS A 395 -23.42 -6.32 -5.78
CA LYS A 395 -23.10 -7.70 -6.12
C LYS A 395 -22.17 -8.34 -5.08
N ILE A 396 -21.16 -7.63 -4.60
CA ILE A 396 -20.16 -8.17 -3.67
C ILE A 396 -20.68 -8.18 -2.22
N PHE A 397 -21.35 -7.12 -1.76
CA PHE A 397 -21.75 -6.97 -0.35
C PHE A 397 -23.13 -7.58 -0.03
N ILE A 398 -24.11 -7.36 -0.91
CA ILE A 398 -25.51 -7.79 -0.71
C ILE A 398 -25.70 -9.20 -1.28
N GLU A 399 -25.42 -9.37 -2.57
CA GLU A 399 -25.63 -10.65 -3.28
C GLU A 399 -24.51 -11.67 -2.97
N ASN A 400 -23.40 -11.20 -2.37
CA ASN A 400 -22.24 -12.02 -1.98
C ASN A 400 -21.65 -12.82 -3.16
N ILE A 401 -21.66 -12.22 -4.35
CA ILE A 401 -21.11 -12.80 -5.59
C ILE A 401 -19.59 -12.59 -5.63
N ASN A 402 -18.88 -13.58 -6.19
CA ASN A 402 -17.48 -13.45 -6.59
C ASN A 402 -17.43 -13.10 -8.08
N LEU A 403 -17.28 -11.82 -8.38
CA LEU A 403 -16.91 -11.29 -9.69
C LEU A 403 -15.50 -11.76 -10.10
N PRO A 404 -15.35 -12.45 -11.25
CA PRO A 404 -14.05 -12.85 -11.81
C PRO A 404 -12.99 -11.74 -11.85
N SER A 405 -11.73 -12.16 -11.95
CA SER A 405 -10.63 -11.23 -12.21
C SER A 405 -10.85 -10.50 -13.54
N LEU A 406 -10.34 -9.27 -13.63
CA LEU A 406 -10.33 -8.49 -14.87
C LEU A 406 -8.93 -8.68 -15.40
N GLU A 407 -8.80 -9.62 -16.33
CA GLU A 407 -7.56 -9.86 -17.05
C GLU A 407 -7.57 -9.10 -18.37
N LYS A 408 -6.36 -8.80 -18.85
CA LYS A 408 -6.03 -7.83 -19.90
C LYS A 408 -6.83 -7.96 -21.20
N ASP A 409 -7.27 -9.17 -21.56
CA ASP A 409 -7.84 -9.49 -22.88
C ASP A 409 -9.28 -10.03 -22.83
N ASP A 410 -9.94 -10.00 -21.66
CA ASP A 410 -11.16 -10.79 -21.46
C ASP A 410 -12.44 -9.93 -21.41
N THR A 411 -13.02 -9.64 -22.58
CA THR A 411 -14.39 -9.12 -22.66
C THR A 411 -15.42 -10.10 -22.09
N LEU A 412 -15.07 -11.38 -21.95
CA LEU A 412 -15.92 -12.40 -21.29
C LEU A 412 -16.09 -12.12 -19.80
N SER A 413 -15.14 -11.42 -19.17
CA SER A 413 -15.16 -11.19 -17.72
C SER A 413 -16.40 -10.40 -17.28
N PHE A 414 -16.91 -9.45 -18.07
CA PHE A 414 -18.07 -8.64 -17.66
C PHE A 414 -19.42 -9.28 -17.93
N SER A 415 -19.56 -10.11 -18.98
CA SER A 415 -20.77 -10.93 -19.16
C SER A 415 -20.94 -11.89 -17.98
N ASP A 416 -19.82 -12.43 -17.46
CA ASP A 416 -19.82 -13.32 -16.30
C ASP A 416 -20.16 -12.61 -14.98
N TRP A 417 -20.12 -11.27 -14.95
CA TRP A 417 -20.55 -10.50 -13.79
C TRP A 417 -22.07 -10.36 -13.73
N GLY A 418 -22.79 -10.76 -14.80
CA GLY A 418 -24.23 -10.54 -14.92
C GLY A 418 -24.57 -9.04 -14.83
N ILE A 419 -23.76 -8.21 -15.48
CA ILE A 419 -23.97 -6.78 -15.65
C ILE A 419 -24.35 -6.56 -17.12
N ASP A 420 -25.63 -6.78 -17.41
CA ASP A 420 -26.19 -6.73 -18.76
C ASP A 420 -26.17 -5.32 -19.39
N GLU A 421 -26.48 -5.26 -20.69
CA GLU A 421 -26.05 -4.27 -21.68
C GLU A 421 -26.60 -2.84 -21.57
N GLU A 422 -27.53 -2.53 -20.68
CA GLU A 422 -28.11 -1.17 -20.59
C GLU A 422 -27.39 -0.31 -19.54
N ILE A 423 -26.46 0.54 -20.01
CA ILE A 423 -26.07 1.76 -19.30
C ILE A 423 -26.77 2.93 -19.98
N LEU A 424 -27.36 3.80 -19.16
CA LEU A 424 -28.04 5.05 -19.52
C LEU A 424 -27.18 5.98 -20.38
#